data_AF-A0A436WZY3-F1
#
_entry.id   AF-A0A436WZY3-F1
#
_cell.length_a   1.000
_cell.length_b   1.000
_cell.length_c   1.000
_cell.angle_alpha   90.00
_cell.angle_beta   90.00
_cell.angle_gamma   90.00
#
_symmetry.space_group_name_H-M   'P 1'
#
loop_
_entity.id
_entity.type
_entity.pdbx_description
1 polymer ?
#
loop_
_entity_poly.entity_id
_entity_poly.type
_entity_poly.pdbx_seq_one_letter_code
_entity_poly.pdbx_strand_id
1 'polypeptide(L)' 'MATIKKLTDWKARRVSASLTITGLNAKGEEIKITGVPVIEAGRKGRGPIVADKAGTKFELVSS' A
#
# COMPACT_ATOMS: atom_id res chain seq x y z
N MET A 1 7.63 -4.68 -17.04
CA MET A 1 7.06 -3.42 -16.51
C MET A 1 6.18 -3.81 -15.33
N ALA A 2 6.59 -3.56 -14.08
CA ALA A 2 5.85 -4.04 -12.91
C ALA A 2 4.60 -3.18 -12.70
N THR A 3 3.42 -3.75 -12.95
CA THR A 3 2.13 -3.09 -12.73
C THR A 3 1.95 -2.85 -11.23
N ILE A 4 1.99 -1.59 -10.80
CA ILE A 4 1.73 -1.19 -9.42
C ILE A 4 0.23 -1.30 -9.17
N LYS A 5 -0.18 -2.08 -8.16
CA LYS A 5 -1.60 -2.23 -7.79
C LYS A 5 -2.04 -0.99 -7.00
N LYS A 6 -3.30 -0.59 -7.13
CA LYS A 6 -3.84 0.55 -6.38
C LYS A 6 -4.66 0.09 -5.18
N LEU A 7 -4.55 0.85 -4.10
CA LEU A 7 -5.27 0.65 -2.85
C LEU A 7 -5.98 1.96 -2.49
N THR A 8 -7.31 1.92 -2.40
CA THR A 8 -8.14 3.05 -1.98
C THR A 8 -8.58 2.88 -0.52
N ASP A 9 -9.07 3.97 0.09
CA ASP A 9 -9.62 3.97 1.46
C ASP A 9 -8.70 3.29 2.49
N TRP A 10 -7.41 3.48 2.28
CA TRP A 10 -6.39 2.74 3.01
C TRP A 10 -6.16 3.34 4.40
N LYS A 11 -5.76 2.48 5.32
CA LYS A 11 -5.39 2.82 6.69
C LYS A 11 -4.07 2.14 7.02
N ALA A 12 -3.14 2.91 7.57
CA ALA A 12 -1.88 2.40 8.09
C ALA A 12 -1.95 2.27 9.61
N ARG A 13 -1.57 1.11 10.13
CA ARG A 13 -1.38 0.86 11.56
C ARG A 13 0.03 0.38 11.82
N ARG A 14 0.74 1.05 12.73
CA ARG A 14 2.04 0.56 13.20
C ARG A 14 1.86 -0.60 14.18
N VAL A 15 2.59 -1.68 13.94
CA VAL A 15 2.68 -2.84 14.82
C VAL A 15 4.15 -3.14 15.04
N SER A 16 4.65 -2.78 16.22
CA SER A 16 6.07 -2.86 16.58
C SER A 16 6.96 -2.11 15.57
N ALA A 17 7.93 -2.79 14.96
CA ALA A 17 8.88 -2.24 14.00
C ALA A 17 8.36 -2.13 12.56
N SER A 18 7.10 -2.50 12.28
CA SER A 18 6.54 -2.51 10.92
C SER A 18 5.15 -1.88 10.85
N LEU A 19 4.70 -1.61 9.63
CA LEU A 19 3.36 -1.12 9.32
C LEU A 19 2.51 -2.27 8.76
N THR A 20 1.24 -2.25 9.12
CA THR A 20 0.17 -2.99 8.47
C THR A 20 -0.72 -1.99 7.75
N ILE A 21 -0.92 -2.18 6.46
CA ILE A 21 -1.82 -1.37 5.63
C ILE A 21 -3.05 -2.22 5.33
N THR A 22 -4.24 -1.67 5.53
CA THR A 22 -5.51 -2.25 5.07
C THR A 22 -6.18 -1.27 4.13
N GLY A 23 -6.82 -1.72 3.06
CA GLY A 23 -7.64 -0.86 2.21
C GLY A 23 -8.34 -1.69 1.13
N LEU A 24 -8.96 -1.03 0.17
CA LEU A 24 -9.75 -1.68 -0.88
C LEU A 24 -8.99 -1.75 -2.21
N ASN A 25 -9.16 -2.84 -2.94
CA ASN A 25 -8.67 -2.95 -4.31
C ASN A 25 -9.69 -2.39 -5.33
N ALA A 26 -9.36 -2.43 -6.62
CA ALA A 26 -10.24 -1.95 -7.69
C ALA A 26 -11.58 -2.70 -7.80
N LYS A 27 -11.73 -3.86 -7.15
CA LYS A 27 -12.98 -4.64 -7.07
C LYS A 27 -13.76 -4.36 -5.79
N GLY A 28 -13.27 -3.50 -4.90
CA GLY A 28 -13.85 -3.24 -3.59
C GLY A 28 -13.55 -4.31 -2.53
N GLU A 29 -12.60 -5.23 -2.81
CA GLU A 29 -12.21 -6.25 -1.85
C GLU A 29 -11.15 -5.70 -0.88
N GLU A 30 -11.26 -6.06 0.40
CA GLU A 30 -10.28 -5.66 1.40
C GLU A 30 -8.95 -6.41 1.21
N ILE A 31 -7.87 -5.66 1.05
CA ILE A 31 -6.50 -6.16 1.03
C ILE A 31 -5.78 -5.69 2.29
N LYS A 32 -5.13 -6.66 2.96
CA LYS A 32 -4.26 -6.43 4.11
C LYS A 32 -2.81 -6.71 3.74
N ILE A 33 -1.99 -5.68 3.80
CA ILE A 33 -0.54 -5.74 3.61
C ILE A 33 0.12 -5.69 4.98
N THR A 34 0.95 -6.69 5.31
CA THR A 34 1.64 -6.77 6.60
C THR A 34 3.15 -6.69 6.43
N GLY A 35 3.84 -6.22 7.47
CA GLY A 35 5.31 -6.19 7.48
C GLY A 35 5.90 -5.14 6.57
N VAL A 36 5.18 -4.05 6.30
CA VAL A 36 5.67 -2.92 5.51
C VAL A 36 6.71 -2.16 6.34
N PRO A 37 7.99 -2.10 5.93
CA PRO A 37 9.02 -1.42 6.72
C PRO A 37 8.96 0.10 6.56
N VAL A 38 8.56 0.58 5.38
CA VAL A 38 8.52 2.00 5.02
C VAL A 38 7.41 2.26 4.01
N ILE A 39 6.85 3.47 4.04
CA ILE A 39 5.99 4.01 2.98
C ILE A 39 6.86 4.96 2.16
N GLU A 40 7.10 4.63 0.89
CA GLU A 40 7.84 5.48 -0.03
C GLU A 40 6.94 6.60 -0.56
N ALA A 41 7.46 7.82 -0.67
CA ALA A 41 6.74 8.89 -1.36
C ALA A 41 6.60 8.55 -2.85
N GLY A 42 5.38 8.64 -3.37
CA GLY A 42 5.15 8.52 -4.81
C GLY A 42 5.82 9.65 -5.58
N ARG A 43 6.29 9.38 -6.80
CA ARG A 43 6.86 10.39 -7.70
C ARG A 43 5.88 10.70 -8.83
N LYS A 44 5.94 11.92 -9.37
CA LYS A 44 5.18 12.36 -10.56
C LYS A 44 3.65 12.23 -10.40
N GLY A 45 3.10 12.74 -9.28
CA GLY A 45 1.65 12.72 -9.02
C GLY A 45 1.08 11.38 -8.56
N ARG A 46 1.94 10.38 -8.31
CA ARG A 46 1.53 9.12 -7.69
C ARG A 46 1.39 9.27 -6.18
N GLY A 47 0.44 8.54 -5.61
CA GLY A 47 0.28 8.40 -4.17
C GLY A 47 1.47 7.66 -3.53
N PRO A 48 1.55 7.62 -2.19
CA PRO A 48 2.58 6.86 -1.49
C PRO A 48 2.62 5.39 -1.93
N ILE A 49 3.80 4.77 -1.97
CA ILE A 49 3.99 3.39 -2.41
C ILE A 49 4.44 2.53 -1.24
N VAL A 50 3.82 1.36 -1.08
CA VAL A 50 4.22 0.33 -0.13
C VAL A 50 4.55 -0.96 -0.86
N ALA A 51 5.48 -1.73 -0.30
CA ALA A 51 5.78 -3.07 -0.78
C ALA A 51 5.40 -4.11 0.28
N ASP A 52 4.76 -5.19 -0.15
CA ASP A 52 4.58 -6.36 0.70
C ASP A 52 5.89 -7.17 0.82
N LYS A 53 5.89 -8.21 1.67
CA LYS A 53 7.04 -9.10 1.83
C LYS A 53 7.41 -9.87 0.55
N ALA A 54 6.49 -10.04 -0.39
CA ALA A 54 6.72 -10.70 -1.67
C ALA A 54 7.27 -9.72 -2.73
N GLY A 55 7.46 -8.44 -2.39
CA GLY A 55 7.92 -7.40 -3.29
C GLY A 55 6.82 -6.81 -4.20
N THR A 56 5.56 -7.17 -3.99
CA THR A 56 4.43 -6.56 -4.70
C THR A 56 4.28 -5.12 -4.24
N LYS A 57 4.30 -4.19 -5.21
CA LYS A 57 4.13 -2.77 -4.94
C LYS A 57 2.68 -2.34 -5.05
N PHE A 58 2.25 -1.55 -4.08
CA PHE A 58 0.93 -0.96 -4.00
C PHE A 58 1.03 0.56 -3.88
N GLU A 59 0.34 1.27 -4.75
CA GLU A 59 0.12 2.71 -4.65
C GLU A 59 -1.10 2.96 -3.77
N LEU A 60 -0.88 3.70 -2.69
CA LEU A 60 -1.89 4.16 -1.76
C LEU A 60 -2.53 5.42 -2.31
N VAL A 61 -3.78 5.34 -2.71
CA VAL A 61 -4.54 6.45 -3.29
C VAL A 61 -5.47 7.00 -2.23
N SER A 62 -5.29 8.27 -1.87
CA SER A 62 -6.33 9.03 -1.15
C SER A 62 -7.44 9.32 -2.15
N SER A 63 -8.67 8.92 -1.84
CA SER A 63 -9.84 9.54 -2.45
C SER A 63 -9.95 11.02 -2.04
#